data_AF-A0A183AZE6-F1
#
_entry.id   AF-A0A183AZE6-F1
#
_cell.length_a   1.000
_cell.length_b   1.000
_cell.length_c   1.000
_cell.angle_alpha   90.00
_cell.angle_beta   90.00
_cell.angle_gamma   90.00
#
_symmetry.space_group_name_H-M   'P 1'
#
loop_
_entity.id
_entity.type
_entity.pdbx_description
1 polymer ?
#
loop_
_entity_poly.entity_id
_entity_poly.type
_entity_poly.pdbx_seq_one_letter_code
_entity_poly.pdbx_strand_id
1 'polypeptide(L)'
;MSPRNFSVADFQCSVCYRWFHLDCIAFNIGKSLPFLTAYHFMCKKCNPNGEEVFSRKQANFAVMCQTALANLMWRNNGRLYFSKEKELIPFLEEFWEELTTQPRKGNNSWHPNIHKTLVSCVNEYIVVFRLVAMLSK
;
A
#
# COMPACT_ATOMS: atom_id res chain seq x y z
N MET A 1 -0.78 13.90 19.61
CA MET A 1 -0.65 13.32 18.26
C MET A 1 -2.06 13.04 17.79
N SER A 2 -2.49 13.59 16.65
CA SER A 2 -3.83 13.33 16.12
C SER A 2 -4.00 11.83 15.82
N PRO A 3 -5.22 11.27 15.90
CA PRO A 3 -5.50 9.91 15.48
C PRO A 3 -5.12 9.69 14.01
N ARG A 4 -4.75 8.46 13.65
CA ARG A 4 -4.50 8.12 12.25
C ARG A 4 -5.79 8.21 11.44
N ASN A 5 -5.73 8.92 10.33
CA ASN A 5 -6.79 8.92 9.32
C ASN A 5 -6.42 7.93 8.21
N PHE A 6 -7.07 6.78 8.19
CA PHE A 6 -6.83 5.72 7.21
C PHE A 6 -7.36 6.03 5.79
N SER A 7 -8.01 7.18 5.59
CA SER A 7 -8.40 7.65 4.26
C SER A 7 -7.25 8.35 3.52
N VAL A 8 -6.14 8.65 4.19
CA VAL A 8 -4.97 9.32 3.62
C VAL A 8 -3.73 8.47 3.83
N ALA A 9 -2.70 8.71 3.01
CA ALA A 9 -1.45 7.98 3.12
C ALA A 9 -0.70 8.33 4.41
N ASP A 10 -0.09 7.32 5.02
CA ASP A 10 0.84 7.41 6.13
C ASP A 10 2.11 6.61 5.84
N PHE A 11 3.23 7.04 6.43
CA PHE A 11 4.55 6.48 6.17
C PHE A 11 5.19 5.99 7.46
N GLN A 12 5.60 4.72 7.46
CA GLN A 12 6.33 4.13 8.55
C GLN A 12 7.83 4.34 8.34
N CYS A 13 8.50 4.95 9.33
CA CYS A 13 9.95 5.10 9.28
C CYS A 13 10.64 3.73 9.37
N SER A 14 11.57 3.45 8.46
CA SER A 14 12.31 2.18 8.37
C SER A 14 13.24 1.89 9.55
N VAL A 15 13.51 2.90 10.40
CA VAL A 15 14.43 2.80 11.54
C VAL A 15 13.68 2.75 12.87
N CYS A 16 12.82 3.73 13.16
CA CYS A 16 12.10 3.80 14.44
C CYS A 16 10.69 3.21 14.42
N TYR A 17 10.21 2.75 13.25
CA TYR A 17 8.90 2.12 13.05
C TYR A 17 7.68 2.95 13.44
N ARG A 18 7.87 4.25 13.71
CA ARG A 18 6.77 5.19 13.94
C ARG A 18 6.11 5.59 12.63
N TRP A 19 4.81 5.84 12.69
CA TRP A 19 3.99 6.31 11.59
C TRP A 19 3.96 7.83 11.53
N PHE A 20 4.01 8.36 10.31
CA PHE A 20 4.01 9.78 10.01
C PHE A 20 2.90 10.05 8.99
N HIS A 21 2.03 11.03 9.27
CA HIS A 21 0.99 11.44 8.32
C HIS A 21 1.63 12.10 7.11
N LEU A 22 0.96 12.02 5.95
CA LEU A 22 1.32 12.78 4.77
C LEU A 22 1.51 14.29 5.06
N ASP A 23 0.66 14.88 5.91
CA ASP A 23 0.74 16.30 6.25
C ASP A 23 1.90 16.64 7.23
N CYS A 24 2.56 15.61 7.79
CA CYS A 24 3.64 15.77 8.76
C CYS A 24 5.03 15.62 8.13
N ILE A 25 5.13 15.28 6.84
CA ILE A 25 6.39 15.17 6.10
C ILE A 25 6.66 16.43 5.28
N ALA A 26 7.93 16.78 5.11
CA ALA A 26 8.35 18.10 4.61
C ALA A 26 8.43 18.21 3.07
N PHE A 27 8.08 17.17 2.31
CA PHE A 27 8.23 17.12 0.85
C PHE A 27 6.96 16.64 0.17
N ASN A 28 6.74 17.14 -1.04
CA ASN A 28 5.59 16.76 -1.87
C ASN A 28 5.87 15.44 -2.59
N ILE A 29 5.17 14.37 -2.21
CA ILE A 29 5.26 13.05 -2.87
C ILE A 29 4.27 12.87 -4.03
N GLY A 30 3.44 13.88 -4.29
CA GLY A 30 2.30 13.78 -5.20
C GLY A 30 1.18 12.89 -4.64
N LYS A 31 0.38 12.31 -5.54
CA LYS A 31 -0.67 11.37 -5.15
C LYS A 31 -0.05 10.11 -4.54
N SER A 32 -0.67 9.63 -3.46
CA SER A 32 -0.28 8.40 -2.77
C SER A 32 -1.51 7.71 -2.21
N LEU A 33 -1.50 6.38 -2.24
CA LEU A 33 -2.56 5.56 -1.69
C LEU A 33 -2.32 5.27 -0.20
N PRO A 34 -3.39 5.25 0.62
CA PRO A 34 -3.35 4.60 1.93
C PRO A 34 -2.90 3.14 1.79
N PHE A 35 -2.23 2.61 2.83
CA PHE A 35 -1.78 1.21 2.89
C PHE A 35 -0.76 0.79 1.81
N LEU A 36 -0.18 1.73 1.05
CA LEU A 36 0.94 1.43 0.18
C LEU A 36 2.15 1.03 1.03
N THR A 37 2.89 -0.01 0.66
CA THR A 37 4.11 -0.44 1.37
C THR A 37 5.35 -0.44 0.48
N ALA A 38 5.19 -0.20 -0.82
CA ALA A 38 6.27 -0.08 -1.80
C ALA A 38 6.97 1.28 -1.71
N TYR A 39 7.59 1.57 -0.57
CA TYR A 39 8.42 2.77 -0.39
C TYR A 39 9.62 2.49 0.52
N HIS A 40 10.51 3.46 0.59
CA HIS A 40 11.44 3.64 1.69
C HIS A 40 11.20 5.01 2.30
N PHE A 41 11.04 5.08 3.61
CA PHE A 41 10.90 6.33 4.36
C PHE A 41 11.80 6.31 5.59
N MET A 42 12.55 7.38 5.82
CA MET A 42 13.36 7.60 7.02
C MET A 42 13.08 9.00 7.55
N CYS A 43 12.64 9.10 8.81
CA CYS A 43 12.32 10.39 9.41
C CYS A 43 13.57 11.18 9.79
N LYS A 44 13.40 12.50 9.93
CA LYS A 44 14.46 13.46 10.30
C LYS A 44 15.28 13.05 11.54
N LYS A 45 14.63 12.44 12.54
CA LYS A 45 15.30 12.02 13.78
C LYS A 45 16.19 10.79 13.61
N CYS A 46 15.91 9.96 12.60
CA CYS A 46 16.65 8.73 12.34
C CYS A 46 17.75 8.91 11.30
N ASN A 47 17.65 9.93 10.44
CA ASN A 47 18.69 10.26 9.47
C ASN A 47 19.78 11.12 10.14
N PRO A 48 21.06 10.68 10.16
CA PRO A 48 22.17 11.48 10.71
C PRO A 48 22.34 12.85 10.08
N ASN A 49 21.91 13.04 8.83
CA ASN A 49 21.98 14.32 8.13
C ASN A 49 20.87 15.31 8.58
N GLY A 50 19.92 14.88 9.41
CA GLY A 50 18.83 15.72 9.89
C GLY A 50 17.78 16.04 8.81
N GLU A 51 17.64 15.19 7.80
CA GLU A 51 16.69 15.34 6.70
C GLU A 51 15.77 14.13 6.61
N GLU A 52 14.55 14.31 6.09
CA GLU A 52 13.69 13.19 5.76
C GLU A 52 14.09 12.59 4.40
N VAL A 53 14.05 11.26 4.30
CA VAL A 53 14.35 10.56 3.05
C VAL A 53 13.14 9.77 2.63
N PHE A 54 12.75 9.90 1.36
CA PHE A 54 11.68 9.12 0.78
C PHE A 54 12.00 8.69 -0.65
N SER A 55 11.67 7.45 -0.96
CA SER A 55 11.65 6.97 -2.34
C SER A 55 10.53 5.97 -2.56
N ARG A 56 9.84 6.11 -3.69
CA ARG A 56 8.91 5.08 -4.18
C ARG A 56 9.72 3.88 -4.65
N LYS A 57 9.22 2.69 -4.33
CA LYS A 57 9.71 1.43 -4.90
C LYS A 57 8.68 0.94 -5.90
N GLN A 58 9.14 0.22 -6.92
CA GLN A 58 8.24 -0.46 -7.84
C GLN A 58 7.53 -1.60 -7.09
N ALA A 59 6.21 -1.50 -6.94
CA ALA A 59 5.44 -2.60 -6.37
C ALA A 59 5.42 -3.79 -7.34
N ASN A 60 5.56 -4.99 -6.77
CA ASN A 60 5.23 -6.23 -7.45
C ASN A 60 3.72 -6.53 -7.28
N PHE A 61 3.19 -7.51 -8.01
CA PHE A 61 1.76 -7.84 -7.93
C PHE A 61 1.30 -8.22 -6.52
N ALA A 62 2.15 -8.80 -5.67
CA ALA A 62 1.76 -9.16 -4.31
C ALA A 62 1.51 -7.89 -3.48
N VAL A 63 2.45 -6.94 -3.51
CA VAL A 63 2.29 -5.65 -2.82
C VAL A 63 1.10 -4.87 -3.37
N MET A 64 0.91 -4.87 -4.70
CA MET A 64 -0.25 -4.23 -5.32
C MET A 64 -1.57 -4.83 -4.81
N CYS A 65 -1.68 -6.17 -4.80
CA CYS A 65 -2.87 -6.85 -4.28
C CYS A 65 -3.11 -6.56 -2.80
N GLN A 66 -2.06 -6.51 -1.98
CA GLN A 66 -2.15 -6.21 -0.56
C GLN A 66 -2.69 -4.79 -0.32
N THR A 67 -2.11 -3.79 -0.99
CA THR A 67 -2.58 -2.39 -0.90
C THR A 67 -4.02 -2.25 -1.39
N ALA A 68 -4.38 -2.91 -2.49
CA ALA A 68 -5.75 -2.89 -3.02
C ALA A 68 -6.76 -3.52 -2.05
N LEU A 69 -6.46 -4.71 -1.53
CA LEU A 69 -7.34 -5.40 -0.58
C LEU A 69 -7.48 -4.61 0.73
N ALA A 70 -6.41 -4.01 1.24
CA ALA A 70 -6.47 -3.16 2.43
C ALA A 70 -7.40 -1.95 2.24
N ASN A 71 -7.29 -1.26 1.11
CA ASN A 71 -8.18 -0.16 0.75
C ASN A 71 -9.62 -0.64 0.58
N LEU A 72 -9.84 -1.75 -0.11
CA LEU A 72 -11.17 -2.33 -0.31
C LEU A 72 -11.81 -2.73 1.03
N MET A 73 -11.06 -3.38 1.94
CA MET A 73 -11.50 -3.70 3.30
C MET A 73 -11.93 -2.46 4.06
N TRP A 74 -11.08 -1.42 4.06
CA TRP A 74 -11.39 -0.17 4.76
C TRP A 74 -12.63 0.54 4.20
N ARG A 75 -12.73 0.67 2.86
CA ARG A 75 -13.89 1.29 2.18
C ARG A 75 -15.20 0.53 2.38
N ASN A 76 -15.13 -0.77 2.67
CA ASN A 76 -16.29 -1.65 2.83
C ASN A 76 -16.47 -2.12 4.29
N ASN A 77 -16.15 -1.26 5.26
CA ASN A 77 -16.41 -1.49 6.69
C ASN A 77 -15.87 -2.83 7.21
N GLY A 78 -14.67 -3.22 6.77
CA GLY A 78 -14.00 -4.45 7.23
C GLY A 78 -14.43 -5.72 6.51
N ARG A 79 -15.19 -5.65 5.41
CA ARG A 79 -15.52 -6.83 4.58
C ARG A 79 -14.25 -7.54 4.14
N LEU A 80 -14.22 -8.87 4.26
CA LEU A 80 -13.01 -9.69 4.04
C LEU A 80 -12.90 -10.36 2.66
N TYR A 81 -14.01 -10.42 1.91
CA TYR A 81 -14.07 -11.11 0.63
C TYR A 81 -14.43 -10.14 -0.50
N PHE A 82 -13.69 -10.22 -1.60
CA PHE A 82 -13.83 -9.36 -2.76
C PHE A 82 -13.72 -10.18 -4.05
N SER A 83 -14.51 -9.82 -5.06
CA SER A 83 -14.42 -10.41 -6.39
C SER A 83 -13.14 -9.95 -7.09
N LYS A 84 -12.34 -10.91 -7.58
CA LYS A 84 -11.15 -10.61 -8.38
C LYS A 84 -11.49 -9.73 -9.59
N GLU A 85 -12.48 -10.14 -10.38
CA GLU A 85 -12.81 -9.48 -11.66
C GLU A 85 -13.64 -8.20 -11.48
N LYS A 86 -14.53 -8.15 -10.49
CA LYS A 86 -15.45 -7.01 -10.32
C LYS A 86 -14.91 -5.91 -9.42
N GLU A 87 -13.91 -6.20 -8.59
CA GLU A 87 -13.48 -5.28 -7.53
C GLU A 87 -11.96 -5.11 -7.48
N LEU A 88 -11.21 -6.22 -7.38
CA LEU A 88 -9.75 -6.12 -7.28
C LEU A 88 -9.10 -5.60 -8.56
N ILE A 89 -9.41 -6.19 -9.71
CA ILE A 89 -8.88 -5.75 -11.02
C ILE A 89 -9.24 -4.27 -11.27
N PRO A 90 -10.50 -3.84 -11.17
CA PRO A 90 -10.85 -2.42 -11.35
C PRO A 90 -10.09 -1.48 -10.42
N PHE A 91 -9.89 -1.86 -9.15
CA PHE A 91 -9.08 -1.05 -8.22
C PHE A 91 -7.63 -0.91 -8.71
N LEU A 92 -7.01 -2.03 -9.12
CA LEU A 92 -5.64 -2.01 -9.62
C LEU A 92 -5.50 -1.20 -10.91
N GLU A 93 -6.52 -1.20 -11.76
CA GLU A 93 -6.56 -0.40 -12.98
C GLU A 93 -6.75 1.10 -12.71
N GLU A 94 -7.59 1.45 -11.73
CA GLU A 94 -7.85 2.83 -11.31
C GLU A 94 -6.59 3.49 -10.74
N PHE A 95 -5.85 2.76 -9.90
CA PHE A 95 -4.70 3.30 -9.15
C PHE A 95 -3.34 2.79 -9.64
N TRP A 96 -3.24 2.41 -10.92
CA TRP A 96 -2.04 1.79 -11.45
C TRP A 96 -0.78 2.65 -11.26
N GLU A 97 -0.88 3.95 -11.50
CA GLU A 97 0.25 4.90 -11.43
C GLU A 97 0.70 5.17 -9.99
N GLU A 98 -0.21 5.13 -9.02
CA GLU A 98 0.11 5.24 -7.59
C GLU A 98 0.72 3.95 -7.03
N LEU A 99 0.33 2.79 -7.59
CA LEU A 99 0.81 1.49 -7.16
C LEU A 99 2.18 1.14 -7.74
N THR A 100 2.46 1.51 -8.99
CA THR A 100 3.67 1.06 -9.68
C THR A 100 4.14 2.03 -10.76
N THR A 101 5.45 2.04 -11.01
CA THR A 101 6.07 2.78 -12.12
C THR A 101 6.09 1.99 -13.42
N GLN A 102 5.60 0.74 -13.41
CA GLN A 102 5.51 -0.05 -14.64
C GLN A 102 4.53 0.60 -15.61
N PRO A 103 4.85 0.67 -16.91
CA PRO A 103 3.89 1.17 -17.89
C PRO A 103 2.64 0.29 -17.87
N ARG A 104 1.46 0.92 -17.81
CA ARG A 104 0.19 0.20 -17.90
C ARG A 104 0.12 -0.51 -19.24
N LYS A 105 -0.05 -1.83 -19.21
CA LYS A 105 -0.38 -2.60 -20.41
C LYS A 105 -1.87 -2.42 -20.66
N GLY A 106 -2.25 -1.91 -21.83
CA GLY A 106 -3.66 -1.71 -22.21
C GLY A 106 -4.43 -3.01 -22.47
N ASN A 107 -3.83 -4.17 -22.22
CA ASN A 107 -4.43 -5.49 -22.44
C ASN A 107 -4.53 -6.28 -21.12
N ASN A 108 -5.41 -7.28 -21.10
CA ASN A 108 -5.68 -8.08 -19.90
C ASN A 108 -4.62 -9.16 -19.61
N SER A 109 -3.43 -9.07 -20.24
CA SER A 109 -2.41 -10.13 -20.17
C SER A 109 -1.80 -10.31 -18.78
N TRP A 110 -2.03 -9.36 -17.87
CA TRP A 110 -1.52 -9.39 -16.50
C TRP A 110 -2.51 -9.99 -15.48
N HIS A 111 -3.80 -10.13 -15.84
CA HIS A 111 -4.81 -10.71 -14.94
C HIS A 111 -4.47 -12.15 -14.50
N PRO A 112 -3.90 -13.03 -15.36
CA PRO A 112 -3.47 -14.36 -14.93
C PRO A 112 -2.34 -14.30 -13.88
N ASN A 113 -1.46 -13.29 -13.94
CA ASN A 113 -0.40 -13.12 -12.95
C ASN A 113 -0.97 -12.72 -11.59
N ILE A 114 -2.00 -11.86 -11.56
CA ILE A 114 -2.74 -11.55 -10.33
C ILE A 114 -3.33 -12.82 -9.72
N HIS A 115 -4.01 -13.65 -10.53
CA HIS A 115 -4.55 -14.91 -10.04
C HIS A 115 -3.46 -15.81 -9.46
N LYS A 116 -2.34 -15.99 -10.17
CA LYS A 116 -1.19 -16.76 -9.70
C LYS A 116 -0.65 -16.22 -8.38
N THR A 117 -0.48 -14.90 -8.28
CA THR A 117 0.00 -14.22 -7.07
C THR A 117 -0.94 -14.45 -5.90
N LEU A 118 -2.24 -14.26 -6.08
CA LEU A 118 -3.23 -14.48 -5.03
C LEU A 118 -3.17 -15.92 -4.53
N VAL A 119 -3.16 -16.91 -5.42
CA VAL A 119 -3.08 -18.34 -5.05
C VAL A 119 -1.77 -18.66 -4.32
N SER A 120 -0.63 -18.10 -4.75
CA SER A 120 0.64 -18.31 -4.03
C SER A 120 0.65 -17.65 -2.65
N CYS A 121 -0.06 -16.53 -2.49
CA CYS A 121 -0.22 -15.81 -1.23
C CYS A 121 -1.37 -16.35 -0.36
N VAL A 122 -2.14 -17.35 -0.81
CA VAL A 122 -3.12 -18.04 0.05
C VAL A 122 -2.42 -18.88 1.13
N ASN A 123 -1.17 -19.31 0.94
CA ASN A 123 -0.36 -19.83 2.05
C ASN A 123 0.17 -18.72 3.00
N GLU A 124 -0.02 -17.46 2.61
CA GLU A 124 0.27 -16.24 3.36
C GLU A 124 -1.02 -15.62 3.96
N TYR A 125 -1.98 -16.42 4.47
CA TYR A 125 -3.06 -15.90 5.35
C TYR A 125 -2.54 -15.05 6.53
N ILE A 126 -1.25 -15.16 6.83
CA ILE A 126 -0.45 -14.29 7.72
C ILE A 126 -0.47 -12.80 7.29
N VAL A 127 -0.66 -12.48 6.01
CA VAL A 127 -0.62 -11.10 5.48
C VAL A 127 -1.89 -10.32 5.81
N VAL A 128 -3.06 -10.95 5.68
CA VAL A 128 -4.33 -10.36 6.15
C VAL A 128 -4.28 -10.18 7.68
N PHE A 129 -3.73 -11.15 8.41
CA PHE A 129 -3.50 -11.02 9.86
C PHE A 129 -2.52 -9.89 10.23
N ARG A 130 -1.46 -9.66 9.46
CA ARG A 130 -0.53 -8.53 9.67
C ARG A 130 -1.17 -7.18 9.39
N LEU A 131 -2.00 -7.07 8.35
CA LEU A 131 -2.77 -5.85 8.04
C LEU A 131 -3.83 -5.57 9.11
N VAL A 132 -4.57 -6.59 9.56
CA VAL A 132 -5.48 -6.48 10.72
C VAL A 132 -4.71 -6.07 11.98
N ALA A 133 -3.53 -6.64 12.24
CA ALA A 133 -2.69 -6.23 13.37
C ALA A 133 -2.13 -4.80 13.23
N MET A 134 -1.94 -4.29 12.01
CA MET A 134 -1.57 -2.90 11.73
C MET A 134 -2.76 -1.93 11.90
N LEU A 135 -3.99 -2.40 11.71
CA LEU A 135 -5.24 -1.64 11.88
C LEU A 135 -5.77 -1.68 13.32
N SER A 136 -5.46 -2.72 14.10
CA SER A 136 -5.90 -2.92 15.48
C SER A 136 -5.00 -2.27 16.55
N LYS A 137 -4.20 -1.26 16.19
CA LYS A 137 -3.38 -0.46 17.12
C LYS A 137 -3.48 1.03 16.82
#